data_AF-A0A1B7NL34-F1
#
_entry.id   AF-A0A1B7NL34-F1
#
_cell.length_a   1.000
_cell.length_b   1.000
_cell.length_c   1.000
_cell.angle_alpha   90.00
_cell.angle_beta   90.00
_cell.angle_gamma   90.00
#
_symmetry.space_group_name_H-M   'P 1'
#
loop_
_entity.id
_entity.type
_entity.pdbx_description
1 polymer ?
#
loop_
_entity_poly.entity_id
_entity_poly.type
_entity_poly.pdbx_seq_one_letter_code
_entity_poly.pdbx_strand_id
1 'polypeptide(L)'
;MSEIQGLTDIDQLQQKPGEHLNHDDLAAQEFLHLLQQLRTILLQDSALMQLKFPQHSVWAHTVFQRNDYREFAEAVCLANTQTEEPYEMQLRQTVPQVADQLRIVRQDFEVVTDRLFAAVQKGFDSLNAQIEDLISDQ
;
A
#
# COMPACT_ATOMS: atom_id res chain seq x y z
N MET A 1 70.52 -35.30 45.80
CA MET A 1 70.31 -33.84 45.92
C MET A 1 70.23 -33.29 44.51
N SER A 2 69.08 -33.50 43.86
CA SER A 2 67.99 -32.52 43.73
C SER A 2 68.15 -31.76 42.42
N GLU A 3 67.84 -32.49 41.36
CA GLU A 3 67.68 -32.03 39.99
C GLU A 3 66.40 -31.20 39.85
N ILE A 4 66.56 -30.04 39.21
CA ILE A 4 65.59 -29.35 38.34
C ILE A 4 64.26 -28.96 39.02
N GLN A 5 64.32 -27.90 39.83
CA GLN A 5 63.18 -27.04 40.11
C GLN A 5 62.99 -26.09 38.91
N GLY A 6 62.29 -26.51 37.87
CA GLY A 6 62.15 -25.68 36.67
C GLY A 6 61.22 -26.19 35.59
N LEU A 7 60.24 -27.04 35.93
CA LEU A 7 59.34 -27.60 34.92
C LEU A 7 57.93 -27.90 35.46
N THR A 8 57.35 -26.95 36.20
CA THR A 8 55.98 -27.11 36.75
C THR A 8 55.00 -26.00 36.37
N ASP A 9 55.37 -25.11 35.43
CA ASP A 9 54.49 -23.99 35.03
C ASP A 9 54.18 -23.91 33.52
N ILE A 10 54.66 -24.85 32.71
CA ILE A 10 54.46 -24.79 31.24
C ILE A 10 53.25 -25.63 30.78
N ASP A 11 52.77 -26.56 31.62
CA ASP A 11 51.62 -27.41 31.28
C ASP A 11 50.25 -26.77 31.59
N GLN A 12 50.21 -25.55 32.14
CA GLN A 12 48.95 -24.83 32.38
C GLN A 12 48.58 -23.84 31.25
N LEU A 13 49.36 -23.76 30.17
CA LEU A 13 49.07 -22.87 29.03
C LEU A 13 48.50 -23.59 27.79
N GLN A 14 47.89 -24.77 27.98
CA GLN A 14 47.12 -25.45 26.92
C GLN A 14 45.61 -25.48 27.15
N GLN A 15 45.05 -24.53 27.90
CA GLN A 15 43.63 -24.21 27.72
C GLN A 15 43.46 -23.44 26.41
N LYS A 16 43.20 -24.22 25.35
CA LYS A 16 42.76 -23.81 24.01
C LYS A 16 41.77 -22.63 24.10
N PRO A 17 42.16 -21.41 23.71
CA PRO A 17 41.24 -20.28 23.65
C PRO A 17 40.37 -20.47 22.41
N GLY A 18 39.31 -21.26 22.52
CA GLY A 18 38.41 -21.51 21.40
C GLY A 18 37.31 -22.54 21.62
N GLU A 19 37.19 -23.14 22.81
CA GLU A 19 36.22 -24.24 23.03
C GLU A 19 34.98 -23.83 23.83
N HIS A 20 34.87 -22.54 24.22
CA HIS A 20 33.69 -21.97 24.88
C HIS A 20 33.08 -20.79 24.12
N LEU A 21 33.40 -20.64 22.84
CA LEU A 21 32.70 -19.66 22.01
C LEU A 21 31.36 -20.25 21.54
N ASN A 22 30.29 -19.70 22.11
CA ASN A 22 29.07 -19.35 21.40
C ASN A 22 27.91 -20.37 21.38
N HIS A 23 27.67 -21.13 22.46
CA HIS A 23 26.29 -21.56 22.72
C HIS A 23 25.47 -20.48 23.44
N ASP A 24 26.12 -19.51 24.10
CA ASP A 24 25.45 -18.49 24.94
C ASP A 24 25.59 -17.06 24.41
N ASP A 25 26.03 -16.88 23.16
CA ASP A 25 26.03 -15.54 22.55
C ASP A 25 24.61 -15.17 22.11
N LEU A 26 23.84 -14.70 23.09
CA LEU A 26 22.46 -14.25 22.92
C LEU A 26 22.38 -13.18 21.81
N ALA A 27 23.35 -12.29 21.71
CA ALA A 27 23.34 -11.25 20.68
C ALA A 27 23.49 -11.85 19.27
N ALA A 28 24.37 -12.83 19.10
CA ALA A 28 24.51 -13.54 17.83
C ALA A 28 23.24 -14.33 17.47
N GLN A 29 22.60 -14.97 18.45
CA GLN A 29 21.36 -15.72 18.23
C GLN A 29 20.20 -14.82 17.83
N GLU A 30 19.98 -13.72 18.55
CA GLU A 30 18.94 -12.75 18.24
C GLU A 30 19.21 -12.05 16.90
N PHE A 31 20.48 -11.79 16.56
CA PHE A 31 20.84 -11.26 15.25
C PHE A 31 20.51 -12.25 14.11
N LEU A 32 20.80 -13.54 14.29
CA LEU A 32 20.43 -14.56 13.32
C LEU A 32 18.90 -14.71 13.20
N HIS A 33 18.17 -14.60 14.30
CA HIS A 33 16.72 -14.56 14.28
C HIS A 33 16.21 -13.36 13.46
N LEU A 34 16.78 -12.17 13.68
CA LEU A 34 16.47 -10.99 12.88
C LEU A 34 16.76 -11.19 11.39
N LEU A 35 17.89 -11.80 11.04
CA LEU A 35 18.22 -12.09 9.64
C LEU A 35 17.23 -13.06 9.00
N GLN A 36 16.69 -14.03 9.75
CA GLN A 36 15.65 -14.92 9.25
C GLN A 36 14.34 -14.18 8.99
N GLN A 37 13.94 -13.27 9.89
CA GLN A 37 12.76 -12.44 9.69
C GLN A 37 12.93 -11.51 8.48
N LEU A 38 14.07 -10.81 8.42
CA LEU A 38 14.37 -9.89 7.33
C LEU A 38 14.42 -10.60 5.98
N ARG A 39 14.97 -11.81 5.93
CA ARG A 39 14.96 -12.64 4.71
C ARG A 39 13.54 -12.85 4.20
N THR A 40 12.59 -13.19 5.08
CA THR A 40 11.19 -13.40 4.68
C THR A 40 10.57 -12.13 4.12
N ILE A 41 10.74 -11.00 4.82
CA ILE A 41 10.22 -9.70 4.39
C ILE A 41 10.81 -9.30 3.04
N LEU A 42 12.13 -9.40 2.88
CA LEU A 42 12.81 -9.09 1.62
C LEU A 42 12.33 -9.97 0.45
N LEU A 43 12.06 -11.25 0.70
CA LEU A 43 11.52 -12.15 -0.32
C LEU A 43 10.08 -11.78 -0.69
N GLN A 44 9.23 -11.43 0.28
CA GLN A 44 7.87 -10.96 0.01
C GLN A 44 7.88 -9.67 -0.82
N ASP A 45 8.67 -8.68 -0.40
CA ASP A 45 8.80 -7.40 -1.12
C ASP A 45 9.35 -7.61 -2.53
N SER A 46 10.29 -8.55 -2.70
CA SER A 46 10.87 -8.86 -4.00
C SER A 46 9.82 -9.29 -5.03
N ALA A 47 8.78 -10.04 -4.62
CA ALA A 47 7.70 -10.46 -5.52
C ALA A 47 6.93 -9.25 -6.07
N LEU A 48 6.62 -8.28 -5.20
CA LEU A 48 5.95 -7.04 -5.59
C LEU A 48 6.87 -6.11 -6.41
N MET A 49 8.15 -6.06 -6.06
CA MET A 49 9.15 -5.26 -6.78
C MET A 49 9.46 -5.82 -8.16
N GLN A 50 9.44 -7.13 -8.36
CA GLN A 50 9.65 -7.76 -9.66
C GLN A 50 8.56 -7.33 -10.65
N LEU A 51 7.31 -7.21 -10.18
CA LEU A 51 6.21 -6.70 -11.00
C LEU A 51 6.39 -5.22 -11.36
N LYS A 52 6.84 -4.39 -10.41
CA LYS A 52 7.04 -2.95 -10.61
C LYS A 52 8.28 -2.62 -11.47
N PHE A 53 9.34 -3.40 -11.34
CA PHE A 53 10.64 -3.15 -11.97
C PHE A 53 11.18 -4.41 -12.67
N PRO A 54 10.50 -4.97 -13.68
CA PRO A 54 10.84 -6.27 -14.26
C PRO A 54 12.22 -6.31 -14.93
N GLN A 55 12.79 -5.16 -15.29
CA GLN A 55 14.09 -5.05 -15.95
C GLN A 55 15.28 -4.94 -14.97
N HIS A 56 15.03 -4.95 -13.66
CA HIS A 56 16.12 -4.81 -12.68
C HIS A 56 17.05 -6.04 -12.70
N SER A 57 18.36 -5.81 -12.71
CA SER A 57 19.38 -6.86 -12.87
C SER A 57 19.37 -7.91 -11.75
N VAL A 58 18.85 -7.55 -10.57
CA VAL A 58 18.74 -8.47 -9.43
C VAL A 58 17.90 -9.72 -9.77
N TRP A 59 16.90 -9.60 -10.67
CA TRP A 59 16.05 -10.72 -11.09
C TRP A 59 16.76 -11.73 -11.98
N ALA A 60 17.94 -11.39 -12.52
CA ALA A 60 18.79 -12.32 -13.24
C ALA A 60 19.48 -13.32 -12.29
N HIS A 61 19.45 -13.09 -10.99
CA HIS A 61 20.02 -14.02 -10.02
C HIS A 61 19.20 -15.31 -9.95
N THR A 62 19.88 -16.46 -9.86
CA THR A 62 19.29 -17.80 -9.94
C THR A 62 18.18 -18.03 -8.91
N VAL A 63 18.30 -17.43 -7.72
CA VAL A 63 17.28 -17.53 -6.66
C VAL A 63 15.88 -17.11 -7.14
N PHE A 64 15.79 -16.09 -8.01
CA PHE A 64 14.53 -15.54 -8.52
C PHE A 64 14.01 -16.25 -9.77
N GLN A 65 14.82 -17.15 -10.36
CA GLN A 65 14.46 -17.93 -11.53
C GLN A 65 13.97 -19.34 -11.18
N ARG A 66 14.10 -19.74 -9.91
CA ARG A 66 13.66 -21.05 -9.44
C ARG A 66 12.13 -21.13 -9.42
N ASN A 67 11.61 -22.35 -9.65
CA ASN A 67 10.17 -22.60 -9.63
C ASN A 67 9.56 -22.38 -8.24
N ASP A 68 10.28 -22.73 -7.16
CA ASP A 68 9.81 -22.53 -5.78
C ASP A 68 9.65 -21.05 -5.44
N TYR A 69 10.54 -20.19 -5.92
CA TYR A 69 10.38 -18.74 -5.80
C TYR A 69 9.18 -18.25 -6.59
N ARG A 70 8.94 -18.74 -7.82
CA ARG A 70 7.78 -18.32 -8.62
C ARG A 70 6.46 -18.65 -7.93
N GLU A 71 6.32 -19.87 -7.42
CA GLU A 71 5.13 -20.30 -6.66
C GLU A 71 4.94 -19.44 -5.40
N PHE A 72 6.03 -19.14 -4.69
CA PHE A 72 6.00 -18.23 -3.54
C PHE A 72 5.57 -16.81 -3.94
N ALA A 73 6.12 -16.27 -5.02
CA ALA A 73 5.82 -14.91 -5.50
C ALA A 73 4.35 -14.78 -5.93
N GLU A 74 3.80 -15.80 -6.61
CA GLU A 74 2.38 -15.87 -6.95
C GLU A 74 1.49 -15.85 -5.69
N ALA A 75 1.83 -16.65 -4.67
CA ALA A 75 1.09 -16.68 -3.41
C ALA A 75 1.13 -15.33 -2.67
N VAL A 76 2.29 -14.66 -2.66
CA VAL A 76 2.45 -13.31 -2.07
C VAL A 76 1.59 -12.28 -2.81
N CYS A 77 1.63 -12.28 -4.15
CA CYS A 77 0.82 -11.37 -4.95
C CYS A 77 -0.68 -11.58 -4.70
N LEU A 78 -1.14 -12.85 -4.58
CA LEU A 78 -2.52 -13.17 -4.28
C LEU A 78 -2.94 -12.66 -2.89
N ALA A 79 -2.15 -12.95 -1.86
CA ALA A 79 -2.41 -12.50 -0.50
C ALA A 79 -2.43 -10.97 -0.37
N ASN A 80 -1.54 -10.28 -1.09
CA ASN A 80 -1.51 -8.83 -1.14
C ASN A 80 -2.75 -8.25 -1.84
N THR A 81 -3.28 -8.93 -2.85
CA THR A 81 -4.51 -8.51 -3.56
C THR A 81 -5.77 -8.77 -2.74
N GLN A 82 -5.75 -9.83 -1.91
CA GLN A 82 -6.83 -10.18 -0.98
C GLN A 82 -6.85 -9.35 0.30
N THR A 83 -5.78 -8.59 0.58
CA THR A 83 -5.80 -7.57 1.62
C THR A 83 -6.69 -6.45 1.11
N GLU A 84 -7.98 -6.50 1.44
CA GLU A 84 -8.95 -5.45 1.14
C GLU A 84 -8.30 -4.09 1.42
N GLU A 85 -8.33 -3.18 0.45
CA GLU A 85 -8.00 -1.79 0.74
C GLU A 85 -8.83 -1.38 1.95
N PRO A 86 -8.22 -0.87 3.04
CA PRO A 86 -8.97 -0.48 4.21
C PRO A 86 -10.09 0.44 3.76
N TYR A 87 -11.32 0.12 4.14
CA TYR A 87 -12.56 0.79 3.73
C TYR A 87 -12.45 2.33 3.73
N GLU A 88 -11.65 2.89 4.64
CA GLU A 88 -11.32 4.31 4.72
C GLU A 88 -10.62 4.88 3.47
N MET A 89 -9.78 4.10 2.79
CA MET A 89 -9.06 4.48 1.57
C MET A 89 -10.01 4.54 0.36
N GLN A 90 -10.91 3.56 0.24
CA GLN A 90 -11.97 3.56 -0.78
C GLN A 90 -12.97 4.71 -0.56
N LEU A 91 -13.34 5.00 0.70
CA LEU A 91 -14.22 6.10 1.04
C LEU A 91 -13.57 7.46 0.68
N ARG A 92 -12.27 7.63 0.96
CA ARG A 92 -11.53 8.87 0.62
C ARG A 92 -11.48 9.14 -0.88
N GLN A 93 -11.44 8.11 -1.72
CA GLN A 93 -11.42 8.26 -3.18
C GLN A 93 -12.81 8.53 -3.76
N THR A 94 -13.85 7.93 -3.19
CA THR A 94 -15.22 7.97 -3.74
C THR A 94 -16.03 9.18 -3.26
N VAL A 95 -15.79 9.68 -2.04
CA VAL A 95 -16.51 10.84 -1.47
C VAL A 95 -16.39 12.11 -2.33
N PRO A 96 -15.20 12.49 -2.83
CA PRO A 96 -15.08 13.66 -3.70
C PRO A 96 -15.87 13.51 -5.01
N GLN A 97 -15.84 12.31 -5.61
CA GLN A 97 -16.56 12.04 -6.86
C GLN A 97 -18.07 12.13 -6.67
N VAL A 98 -18.59 11.58 -5.57
CA VAL A 98 -20.02 11.69 -5.22
C VAL A 98 -20.40 13.13 -4.92
N ALA A 99 -19.55 13.90 -4.23
CA ALA A 99 -19.79 15.31 -3.96
C ALA A 99 -19.84 16.17 -5.24
N ASP A 100 -18.96 15.90 -6.20
CA ASP A 100 -18.96 16.59 -7.49
C ASP A 100 -20.21 16.26 -8.32
N GLN A 101 -20.61 14.98 -8.37
CA GLN A 101 -21.85 14.59 -9.06
C GLN A 101 -23.08 15.26 -8.42
N LEU A 102 -23.17 15.28 -7.09
CA LEU A 102 -24.26 15.95 -6.39
C LEU A 102 -24.29 17.46 -6.65
N ARG A 103 -23.11 18.09 -6.75
CA ARG A 103 -23.01 19.51 -7.10
C ARG A 103 -23.52 19.80 -8.51
N ILE A 104 -23.19 18.94 -9.48
CA ILE A 104 -23.68 19.05 -10.86
C ILE A 104 -25.20 18.92 -10.89
N VAL A 105 -25.77 17.89 -10.25
CA VAL A 105 -27.22 17.69 -10.20
C VAL A 105 -27.94 18.89 -9.57
N ARG A 106 -27.38 19.48 -8.50
CA ARG A 106 -27.93 20.69 -7.89
C ARG A 106 -27.92 21.87 -8.85
N GLN A 107 -26.83 22.08 -9.59
CA GLN A 107 -26.71 23.16 -10.57
C GLN A 107 -27.71 22.98 -11.72
N ASP A 108 -27.86 21.76 -12.23
CA ASP A 108 -28.83 21.45 -13.28
C ASP A 108 -30.27 21.71 -12.80
N PHE A 109 -30.57 21.37 -11.55
CA PHE A 109 -31.87 21.63 -10.95
C PHE A 109 -32.16 23.13 -10.81
N GLU A 110 -31.18 23.94 -10.39
CA GLU A 110 -31.29 25.40 -10.33
C GLU A 110 -31.59 25.97 -11.72
N VAL A 111 -30.84 25.56 -12.75
CA VAL A 111 -31.04 26.00 -14.15
C VAL A 111 -32.42 25.62 -14.68
N VAL A 112 -32.89 24.40 -14.40
CA VAL A 112 -34.22 23.94 -14.82
C VAL A 112 -35.31 24.76 -14.13
N THR A 113 -35.17 25.03 -12.84
CA THR A 113 -36.13 25.82 -12.07
C THR A 113 -36.23 27.25 -12.59
N ASP A 114 -35.10 27.89 -12.87
CA ASP A 114 -35.05 29.25 -13.44
C ASP A 114 -35.73 29.31 -14.81
N ARG A 115 -35.49 28.31 -15.67
CA ARG A 115 -36.14 28.22 -16.98
C ARG A 115 -37.65 28.03 -16.86
N LEU A 116 -38.08 27.20 -15.91
CA LEU A 116 -39.50 26.97 -15.62
C LEU A 116 -40.17 28.26 -15.16
N PHE A 117 -39.54 28.99 -14.23
CA PHE A 117 -40.06 30.26 -13.75
C PHE A 117 -40.16 31.29 -14.88
N ALA A 118 -39.11 31.42 -15.71
CA ALA A 118 -39.13 32.32 -16.85
C ALA A 118 -40.20 31.96 -17.89
N ALA A 119 -40.43 30.66 -18.14
CA ALA A 119 -41.46 30.20 -19.06
C ALA A 119 -42.88 30.48 -18.54
N VAL A 120 -43.11 30.24 -17.25
CA VAL A 120 -44.38 30.56 -16.58
C VAL A 120 -44.65 32.07 -16.62
N GLN A 121 -43.65 32.89 -16.29
CA GLN A 121 -43.78 34.35 -16.34
C GLN A 121 -44.14 34.85 -17.74
N LYS A 122 -43.42 34.37 -18.78
CA LYS A 122 -43.73 34.70 -20.17
C LYS A 122 -45.16 34.28 -20.57
N GLY A 123 -45.62 33.13 -20.08
CA GLY A 123 -46.99 32.68 -20.29
C GLY A 123 -48.02 33.64 -19.70
N PHE A 124 -47.80 34.08 -18.45
CA PHE A 124 -48.65 35.09 -17.80
C PHE A 124 -48.62 36.44 -18.54
N ASP A 125 -47.44 36.93 -18.91
CA ASP A 125 -47.30 38.20 -19.63
C ASP A 125 -48.04 38.14 -20.98
N SER A 126 -47.93 37.02 -21.70
CA SER A 126 -48.65 36.81 -22.96
C SER A 126 -50.17 36.74 -22.78
N LEU A 127 -50.66 36.10 -21.72
CA LEU A 127 -52.08 36.05 -21.42
C LEU A 127 -52.61 37.44 -21.07
N ASN A 128 -51.84 38.20 -20.28
CA ASN A 128 -52.20 39.56 -19.91
C ASN A 128 -52.29 40.47 -21.14
N ALA A 129 -51.33 40.39 -22.06
CA ALA A 129 -51.35 41.13 -23.31
C ALA A 129 -52.56 40.78 -24.21
N GLN A 130 -52.96 39.50 -24.28
CA GLN A 130 -54.15 39.08 -25.03
C GLN A 130 -55.44 39.62 -24.44
N ILE A 131 -55.54 39.70 -23.12
CA ILE A 131 -56.71 40.27 -22.44
C ILE A 131 -56.79 41.78 -22.70
N GLU A 132 -55.65 42.48 -22.66
CA GLU A 132 -55.59 43.92 -22.90
C GLU A 132 -55.96 44.29 -24.35
N ASP A 133 -55.56 43.47 -25.32
CA ASP A 133 -55.94 43.58 -26.73
C ASP A 133 -57.47 43.38 -26.92
N LEU A 134 -58.03 42.35 -26.28
CA LEU A 134 -59.47 42.05 -26.36
C LEU A 134 -60.36 43.15 -25.72
N ILE A 135 -59.85 43.81 -24.68
CA ILE A 135 -60.54 44.92 -24.01
C ILE A 135 -60.41 46.23 -24.80
N SER A 136 -59.33 46.40 -25.58
CA SER A 136 -59.09 47.61 -26.38
C SER A 136 -59.82 47.60 -27.74
N ASP A 137 -60.27 46.43 -28.22
CA ASP A 137 -60.99 46.26 -29.50
C ASP A 137 -62.54 46.33 -29.35
N GLN A 138 -63.02 46.85 -28.21
CA GLN A 138 -64.44 47.16 -27.89
C GLN A 138 -64.65 48.66 -27.72
#